data_AF-A0A3N4KLP6-F1
#
_entry.id   AF-A0A3N4KLP6-F1
#
_cell.length_a   1.000
_cell.length_b   1.000
_cell.length_c   1.000
_cell.angle_alpha   90.00
_cell.angle_beta   90.00
_cell.angle_gamma   90.00
#
_symmetry.space_group_name_H-M   'P 1'
#
loop_
_entity.id
_entity.type
_entity.pdbx_description
1 polymer ?
#
loop_
_entity_poly.entity_id
_entity_poly.type
_entity_poly.pdbx_seq_one_letter_code
_entity_poly.pdbx_strand_id
1 'polypeptide(L)'
;MQFTFSILPALLLLLPLVSTIALPQEEVTCYDKCVASAQCPDTYPESCYCLNDYKKKCAEACPRDLVVPVLDACDKPEVVECYNKCMGQWACIQVWPQSCYCYNDHVKLCSSECGSTPVYQNCTLSAV
;
A
#
# COMPACT_ATOMS: atom_id res chain seq x y z
N MET A 1 -41.56 -46.22 56.01
CA MET A 1 -40.55 -45.15 56.12
C MET A 1 -40.63 -44.29 54.87
N GLN A 2 -40.94 -43.01 55.07
CA GLN A 2 -41.05 -41.98 54.04
C GLN A 2 -39.66 -41.62 53.51
N PHE A 3 -39.53 -41.27 52.22
CA PHE A 3 -38.69 -40.15 51.78
C PHE A 3 -39.20 -39.64 50.43
N THR A 4 -39.82 -38.46 50.47
CA THR A 4 -40.17 -37.63 49.32
C THR A 4 -38.95 -36.82 48.92
N PHE A 5 -38.58 -36.81 47.64
CA PHE A 5 -37.66 -35.81 47.09
C PHE A 5 -38.32 -35.13 45.88
N SER A 6 -38.84 -33.93 46.14
CA SER A 6 -39.04 -32.87 45.14
C SER A 6 -37.68 -32.34 44.74
N ILE A 7 -37.37 -32.32 43.44
CA ILE A 7 -36.29 -31.47 42.90
C ILE A 7 -36.83 -30.78 41.66
N LEU A 8 -37.03 -29.47 41.80
CA LEU A 8 -37.40 -28.50 40.77
C LEU A 8 -36.26 -28.36 39.72
N PRO A 9 -36.57 -27.88 38.50
CA PRO A 9 -35.65 -27.85 37.37
C PRO A 9 -34.64 -26.70 37.50
N ALA A 10 -33.37 -27.02 37.73
CA ALA A 10 -32.26 -26.07 37.67
C ALA A 10 -31.76 -25.95 36.20
N LEU A 11 -32.61 -25.46 35.31
CA LEU A 11 -32.29 -25.25 33.89
C LEU A 11 -32.46 -23.77 33.52
N LEU A 12 -31.74 -22.88 34.18
CA LEU A 12 -31.69 -21.45 33.87
C LEU A 12 -30.54 -20.83 34.66
N LEU A 13 -29.28 -20.96 34.21
CA LEU A 13 -28.15 -20.14 34.72
C LEU A 13 -26.84 -20.30 33.88
N LEU A 14 -26.94 -20.62 32.58
CA LEU A 14 -25.79 -20.59 31.66
C LEU A 14 -26.08 -19.63 30.49
N LEU A 15 -26.22 -18.35 30.79
CA LEU A 15 -26.02 -17.31 29.79
C LEU A 15 -24.51 -16.98 29.81
N PRO A 16 -23.75 -17.24 28.73
CA PRO A 16 -22.40 -16.75 28.66
C PRO A 16 -22.49 -15.22 28.69
N LEU A 17 -21.77 -14.60 29.62
CA LEU A 17 -21.47 -13.17 29.57
C LEU A 17 -20.65 -12.94 28.29
N VAL A 18 -21.33 -12.73 27.17
CA VAL A 18 -20.71 -12.19 25.96
C VAL A 18 -20.50 -10.71 26.27
N SER A 19 -19.36 -10.40 26.88
CA SER A 19 -18.87 -9.04 27.01
C SER A 19 -18.71 -8.48 25.61
N THR A 20 -19.67 -7.66 25.18
CA THR A 20 -19.59 -6.86 23.98
C THR A 20 -18.45 -5.86 24.16
N ILE A 21 -17.27 -6.19 23.62
CA ILE A 21 -16.18 -5.24 23.45
C ILE A 21 -16.63 -4.30 22.32
N ALA A 22 -17.23 -3.17 22.68
CA ALA A 22 -17.46 -2.08 21.74
C ALA A 22 -16.09 -1.49 21.39
N LEU A 23 -15.54 -1.85 20.24
CA LEU A 23 -14.42 -1.15 19.64
C LEU A 23 -14.83 0.31 19.43
N PRO A 24 -14.01 1.30 19.83
CA PRO A 24 -14.29 2.69 19.50
C PRO A 24 -14.35 2.81 17.98
N GLN A 25 -15.51 3.18 17.44
CA GLN A 25 -15.62 3.54 16.03
C GLN A 25 -14.94 4.90 15.87
N GLU A 26 -13.80 4.91 15.19
CA GLU A 26 -13.14 6.13 14.75
C GLU A 26 -14.12 6.88 13.83
N GLU A 27 -14.64 8.02 14.29
CA GLU A 27 -15.56 8.82 13.49
C GLU A 27 -14.79 9.38 12.29
N VAL A 28 -15.06 8.82 11.11
CA VAL A 28 -14.48 9.32 9.85
C VAL A 28 -14.90 10.78 9.66
N THR A 29 -13.91 11.69 9.69
CA THR A 29 -14.13 13.14 9.68
C THR A 29 -14.60 13.64 8.31
N CYS A 30 -15.04 14.91 8.22
CA CYS A 30 -15.36 15.52 6.93
C CYS A 30 -14.13 15.50 6.02
N TYR A 31 -12.97 15.85 6.59
CA TYR A 31 -11.69 15.87 5.89
C TYR A 31 -11.35 14.50 5.29
N ASP A 32 -11.43 13.43 6.07
CA ASP A 32 -11.07 12.08 5.62
C ASP A 32 -11.97 11.59 4.48
N LYS A 33 -13.28 11.83 4.59
CA LYS A 33 -14.24 11.50 3.52
C LYS A 33 -13.94 12.28 2.24
N CYS A 34 -13.59 13.56 2.39
CA CYS A 34 -13.24 14.41 1.26
C CYS A 34 -11.98 13.91 0.55
N VAL A 35 -10.90 13.66 1.29
CA VAL A 35 -9.63 13.15 0.71
C VAL A 35 -9.83 11.77 0.09
N ALA A 36 -10.58 10.88 0.73
CA ALA A 36 -10.88 9.54 0.21
C ALA A 36 -11.70 9.54 -1.09
N SER A 37 -12.38 10.65 -1.40
CA SER A 37 -13.13 10.82 -2.66
C SER A 37 -12.27 11.30 -3.83
N ALA A 38 -10.99 11.61 -3.59
CA ALA A 38 -10.08 12.10 -4.62
C ALA A 38 -9.90 11.06 -5.74
N GLN A 39 -10.07 11.51 -6.98
CA GLN A 39 -9.77 10.74 -8.17
C GLN A 39 -8.53 11.33 -8.83
N CYS A 40 -7.40 10.66 -8.64
CA CYS A 40 -6.11 11.07 -9.18
C CYS A 40 -5.61 10.04 -10.20
N PRO A 41 -4.81 10.47 -11.19
CA PRO A 41 -4.12 9.53 -12.08
C PRO A 41 -3.20 8.62 -11.26
N ASP A 42 -2.90 7.44 -11.78
CA ASP A 42 -1.99 6.47 -11.13
C ASP A 42 -0.53 6.63 -11.62
N THR A 43 -0.19 7.82 -12.11
CA THR A 43 1.15 8.13 -12.62
C THR A 43 1.85 9.06 -11.64
N TYR A 44 3.07 8.72 -11.25
CA TYR A 44 3.90 9.59 -10.42
C TYR A 44 4.80 10.48 -11.30
N PRO A 45 4.96 11.78 -11.00
CA PRO A 45 4.51 12.48 -9.78
C PRO A 45 3.10 13.07 -9.82
N GLU A 46 2.38 12.94 -10.93
CA GLU A 46 1.07 13.58 -11.15
C GLU A 46 0.02 13.20 -10.09
N SER A 47 0.02 11.93 -9.66
CA SER A 47 -0.84 11.38 -8.61
C SER A 47 -0.64 12.10 -7.27
N CYS A 48 0.61 12.36 -6.90
CA CYS A 48 0.99 13.05 -5.67
C CYS A 48 0.55 14.51 -5.68
N TYR A 49 0.82 15.24 -6.77
CA TYR A 49 0.39 16.64 -6.89
C TYR A 49 -1.14 16.74 -6.81
N CYS A 50 -1.85 15.85 -7.48
CA CYS A 50 -3.31 15.77 -7.41
C CYS A 50 -3.81 15.56 -5.98
N LEU A 51 -3.25 14.59 -5.24
CA LEU A 51 -3.64 14.34 -3.85
C LEU A 51 -3.36 15.53 -2.94
N ASN A 52 -2.21 16.20 -3.10
CA ASN A 52 -1.88 17.40 -2.33
C ASN A 52 -2.88 18.54 -2.58
N ASP A 53 -3.32 18.73 -3.82
CA ASP A 53 -4.34 19.72 -4.15
C ASP A 53 -5.70 19.37 -3.52
N TYR A 54 -6.07 18.09 -3.48
CA TYR A 54 -7.26 17.64 -2.75
C TYR A 54 -7.13 17.88 -1.25
N LYS A 55 -6.00 17.54 -0.63
CA LYS A 55 -5.76 17.78 0.81
C LYS A 55 -5.95 19.25 1.18
N LYS A 56 -5.49 20.19 0.34
CA LYS A 56 -5.72 21.64 0.54
C LYS A 56 -7.20 22.00 0.42
N LYS A 57 -7.85 21.59 -0.69
CA LYS A 57 -9.28 21.88 -0.92
C LYS A 57 -10.17 21.31 0.18
N CYS A 58 -9.87 20.11 0.67
CA CYS A 58 -10.61 19.48 1.75
C CYS A 58 -10.41 20.19 3.09
N ALA A 59 -9.19 20.68 3.38
CA ALA A 59 -8.96 21.49 4.58
C ALA A 59 -9.78 22.79 4.56
N GLU A 60 -9.92 23.43 3.38
CA GLU A 60 -10.76 24.62 3.20
C GLU A 60 -12.27 24.29 3.30
N ALA A 61 -12.70 23.17 2.72
CA ALA A 61 -14.11 22.75 2.68
C ALA A 61 -14.62 22.17 4.01
N CYS A 62 -13.72 21.69 4.88
CA CYS A 62 -14.04 21.09 6.18
C CYS A 62 -13.52 21.95 7.36
N PRO A 63 -14.00 23.19 7.53
CA PRO A 63 -13.44 24.15 8.50
C PRO A 63 -13.64 23.76 9.97
N ARG A 64 -14.53 22.82 10.28
CA ARG A 64 -14.75 22.35 11.66
C ARG A 64 -13.65 21.42 12.16
N ASP A 65 -12.90 20.81 11.24
CA ASP A 65 -11.93 19.78 11.61
C ASP A 65 -10.57 20.40 11.98
N LEU A 66 -10.36 21.70 11.74
CA LEU A 66 -9.11 22.45 12.01
C LEU A 66 -7.84 21.68 11.56
N VAL A 67 -7.95 20.91 10.47
CA VAL A 67 -6.88 20.06 9.98
C VAL A 67 -5.86 20.92 9.24
N VAL A 68 -4.60 20.86 9.68
CA VAL A 68 -3.47 21.34 8.90
C VAL A 68 -3.09 20.21 7.93
N PRO A 69 -3.31 20.37 6.61
CA PRO A 69 -3.05 19.28 5.67
C PRO A 69 -1.56 18.98 5.61
N VAL A 70 -1.19 17.72 5.86
CA VAL A 70 0.18 17.24 5.66
C VAL A 70 0.36 16.90 4.19
N LEU A 71 1.16 17.71 3.51
CA LEU A 71 1.45 17.54 2.08
C LEU A 71 2.65 16.63 1.87
N ASP A 72 2.54 15.77 0.87
CA ASP A 72 3.63 14.86 0.49
C ASP A 72 4.64 15.57 -0.40
N ALA A 73 5.90 15.14 -0.35
CA ALA A 73 6.89 15.56 -1.34
C ALA A 73 6.63 14.81 -2.65
N CYS A 74 6.44 15.55 -3.74
CA CYS A 74 6.11 15.00 -5.05
C CYS A 74 7.30 14.97 -6.01
N ASP A 75 8.51 15.10 -5.49
CA ASP A 75 9.72 15.07 -6.31
C ASP A 75 9.90 13.68 -6.91
N LYS A 76 10.09 13.62 -8.24
CA LYS A 76 10.50 12.39 -8.92
C LYS A 76 11.75 11.85 -8.19
N PRO A 77 11.76 10.59 -7.71
CA PRO A 77 12.97 10.04 -7.11
C PRO A 77 14.11 10.22 -8.10
N GLU A 78 15.28 10.59 -7.60
CA GLU A 78 16.44 10.77 -8.48
C GLU A 78 16.56 9.52 -9.36
N VAL A 79 16.76 9.74 -10.66
CA VAL A 79 16.75 8.67 -11.68
C VAL A 79 17.61 7.48 -11.25
N VAL A 80 18.73 7.76 -10.58
CA VAL A 80 19.67 6.77 -10.04
C VAL A 80 19.08 5.93 -8.91
N GLU A 81 18.39 6.54 -7.94
CA GLU A 81 17.79 5.83 -6.82
C GLU A 81 16.66 4.90 -7.28
N CYS A 82 15.77 5.43 -8.14
CA CYS A 82 14.71 4.63 -8.76
C CYS A 82 15.28 3.42 -9.49
N TYR A 83 16.29 3.65 -10.35
CA TYR A 83 16.88 2.61 -11.18
C TYR A 83 17.55 1.53 -10.32
N ASN A 84 18.34 1.93 -9.32
CA ASN A 84 19.03 0.98 -8.43
C ASN A 84 18.05 0.14 -7.62
N LYS A 85 16.96 0.75 -7.13
CA LYS A 85 15.90 0.02 -6.44
C LYS A 85 15.24 -1.02 -7.34
N CYS A 86 14.88 -0.63 -8.57
CA CYS A 86 14.29 -1.54 -9.55
C CYS A 86 15.24 -2.70 -9.89
N MET A 87 16.52 -2.42 -10.16
CA MET A 87 17.54 -3.45 -10.43
C MET A 87 17.71 -4.42 -9.24
N GLY A 88 17.54 -3.95 -8.00
CA GLY A 88 17.67 -4.75 -6.79
C GLY A 88 16.50 -5.70 -6.49
N GLN A 89 15.37 -5.59 -7.19
CA GLN A 89 14.17 -6.40 -6.94
C GLN A 89 14.11 -7.70 -7.77
N TRP A 90 15.06 -7.90 -8.67
CA TRP A 90 15.02 -9.01 -9.63
C TRP A 90 16.32 -9.82 -9.61
N ALA A 91 16.18 -11.11 -9.90
CA ALA A 91 17.31 -12.03 -9.99
C ALA A 91 17.17 -12.91 -11.24
N CYS A 92 18.25 -12.99 -12.02
CA CYS A 92 18.33 -13.83 -13.21
C CYS A 92 18.92 -15.20 -12.89
N ILE A 93 18.47 -16.22 -13.63
CA ILE A 93 19.10 -17.54 -13.59
C ILE A 93 20.55 -17.43 -14.04
N GLN A 94 21.47 -18.14 -13.38
CA GLN A 94 22.91 -18.05 -13.65
C GLN A 94 23.38 -19.02 -14.72
N VAL A 95 22.73 -18.98 -15.89
CA VAL A 95 23.07 -19.81 -17.04
C VAL A 95 23.32 -18.93 -18.25
N TRP A 96 24.49 -19.04 -18.87
CA TRP A 96 24.82 -18.26 -20.05
C TRP A 96 24.28 -18.93 -21.33
N PRO A 97 23.70 -18.18 -22.28
CA PRO A 97 23.53 -16.73 -22.31
C PRO A 97 22.21 -16.21 -21.71
N GLN A 98 21.35 -17.09 -21.19
CA GLN A 98 20.01 -16.73 -20.69
C GLN A 98 20.06 -15.68 -19.56
N SER A 99 21.08 -15.72 -18.71
CA SER A 99 21.33 -14.75 -17.65
C SER A 99 21.50 -13.32 -18.18
N CYS A 100 22.20 -13.17 -19.32
CA CYS A 100 22.44 -11.89 -19.97
C CYS A 100 21.17 -11.31 -20.58
N TYR A 101 20.38 -12.13 -21.28
CA TYR A 101 19.11 -11.67 -21.86
C TYR A 101 18.14 -11.23 -20.76
N CYS A 102 18.02 -12.02 -19.70
CA CYS A 102 17.23 -11.66 -18.52
C CYS A 102 17.70 -10.33 -17.92
N TYR A 103 19.01 -10.13 -17.76
CA TYR A 103 19.55 -8.86 -17.25
C TYR A 103 19.18 -7.69 -18.16
N ASN A 104 19.33 -7.83 -19.48
CA ASN A 104 19.03 -6.78 -20.44
C ASN A 104 17.54 -6.43 -20.47
N ASP A 105 16.65 -7.41 -20.37
CA ASP A 105 15.20 -7.17 -20.26
C ASP A 105 14.88 -6.36 -19.00
N HIS A 106 15.57 -6.66 -17.89
CA HIS A 106 15.42 -5.92 -16.64
C HIS A 106 15.96 -4.49 -16.74
N VAL A 107 17.13 -4.29 -17.36
CA VAL A 107 17.68 -2.95 -17.66
C VAL A 107 16.69 -2.12 -18.48
N LYS A 108 16.05 -2.73 -19.49
CA LYS A 108 15.06 -2.06 -20.34
C LYS A 108 13.85 -1.61 -19.53
N LEU A 109 13.31 -2.49 -18.68
CA LEU A 109 12.18 -2.19 -17.80
C LEU A 109 12.52 -1.02 -16.86
N CYS A 110 13.57 -1.17 -16.05
CA CYS A 110 13.96 -0.16 -15.07
C CYS A 110 14.33 1.18 -15.71
N SER A 111 14.94 1.16 -16.90
CA SER A 111 15.27 2.39 -17.63
C SER A 111 14.01 3.12 -18.10
N SER A 112 13.01 2.38 -18.58
CA SER A 112 11.73 2.95 -18.99
C SER A 112 10.96 3.55 -17.81
N GLU A 113 10.89 2.85 -16.69
CA GLU A 113 10.17 3.31 -15.50
C GLU A 113 10.83 4.52 -14.85
N CYS A 114 12.16 4.48 -14.71
CA CYS A 114 12.90 5.52 -14.02
C CYS A 114 13.35 6.67 -14.94
N GLY A 115 13.22 6.52 -16.26
CA GLY A 115 13.69 7.49 -17.23
C GLY A 115 15.21 7.58 -17.34
N SER A 116 15.92 6.46 -17.11
CA SER A 116 17.37 6.37 -17.33
C SER A 116 17.70 5.92 -18.75
N THR A 117 18.95 6.12 -19.18
CA THR A 117 19.43 5.57 -20.46
C THR A 117 19.89 4.11 -20.27
N PRO A 118 19.35 3.14 -21.03
CA PRO A 118 19.72 1.74 -20.87
C PRO A 118 21.13 1.47 -21.41
N VAL A 119 21.87 0.61 -20.71
CA VAL A 119 23.17 0.07 -21.16
C VAL A 119 23.11 -1.45 -21.14
N TYR A 120 23.09 -2.04 -22.33
CA TYR A 120 22.92 -3.49 -22.51
C TYR A 120 24.25 -4.23 -22.57
N GLN A 121 24.26 -5.44 -22.02
CA GLN A 121 25.35 -6.40 -22.20
C GLN A 121 25.26 -7.06 -23.57
N ASN A 122 26.41 -7.45 -24.13
CA ASN A 122 26.43 -8.29 -25.32
C ASN A 122 26.28 -9.76 -24.91
N CYS A 123 25.18 -10.39 -25.35
CA CYS A 123 24.83 -11.76 -24.97
C CYS A 123 25.29 -12.82 -25.98
N THR A 124 26.16 -12.48 -26.94
CA THR A 124 26.66 -13.47 -27.90
C THR A 124 27.51 -14.55 -27.23
N LEU A 125 27.33 -15.79 -27.67
CA LEU A 125 28.24 -16.89 -27.34
C LEU A 125 29.54 -16.64 -28.11
N SER A 126 30.58 -16.17 -27.40
CA SER A 126 31.92 -16.28 -27.95
C SER A 126 32.31 -17.75 -27.92
N ALA A 127 32.44 -18.36 -29.10
CA ALA A 127 33.01 -19.70 -29.22
C ALA A 127 34.45 -19.64 -28.70
N VAL A 128 34.69 -20.24 -27.53
CA VAL A 128 36.03 -20.51 -27.01
C VAL A 128 36.52 -21.82 -27.61
#